data_AF-A0AAP9ZGI1-F1
#
_entry.id   AF-A0AAP9ZGI1-F1
#
_cell.length_a   1.000
_cell.length_b   1.000
_cell.length_c   1.000
_cell.angle_alpha   90.00
_cell.angle_beta   90.00
_cell.angle_gamma   90.00
#
_symmetry.space_group_name_H-M   'P 1'
#
loop_
_entity.id
_entity.type
_entity.pdbx_description
1 polymer ?
#
loop_
_entity_poly.entity_id
_entity_poly.type
_entity_poly.pdbx_seq_one_letter_code
_entity_poly.pdbx_strand_id
1 'polypeptide(L)'
;MNALISRELRQKIDLYRRKGGKTSRRNTAARIERFIEAVGHPPEQIGKRHVYEFYEKQQFAPSTERDYHYAICQLWTMLGRAGEPPPPPSMPERTHA
;
A
#
# COMPACT_ATOMS: atom_id res chain seq x y z
N MET A 1 -6.36 -9.42 14.30
CA MET A 1 -7.20 -9.25 13.10
C MET A 1 -7.37 -7.75 12.90
N ASN A 2 -6.99 -7.23 11.74
CA ASN A 2 -7.11 -5.79 11.50
C ASN A 2 -8.58 -5.45 11.26
N ALA A 3 -9.23 -4.80 12.23
CA ALA A 3 -10.66 -4.53 12.25
C ALA A 3 -11.11 -3.56 11.13
N LEU A 4 -10.17 -2.86 10.51
CA LEU A 4 -10.41 -1.89 9.44
C LEU A 4 -10.52 -2.53 8.05
N ILE A 5 -10.07 -3.78 7.87
CA ILE A 5 -10.03 -4.43 6.56
C ILE A 5 -11.34 -5.16 6.29
N SER A 6 -12.06 -4.74 5.25
CA SER A 6 -13.27 -5.43 4.78
C SER A 6 -12.98 -6.87 4.36
N ARG A 7 -13.97 -7.77 4.51
CA ARG A 7 -13.83 -9.20 4.17
C ARG A 7 -13.39 -9.40 2.70
N GLU A 8 -13.93 -8.59 1.80
CA GLU A 8 -13.60 -8.66 0.37
C GLU A 8 -12.14 -8.26 0.10
N LEU A 9 -11.68 -7.16 0.69
CA LEU A 9 -10.30 -6.76 0.57
C LEU A 9 -9.36 -7.79 1.18
N ARG A 10 -9.74 -8.38 2.32
CA ARG A 10 -8.98 -9.48 2.94
C ARG A 10 -8.81 -10.65 1.98
N GLN A 11 -9.87 -11.08 1.31
CA GLN A 11 -9.81 -12.14 0.31
C GLN A 11 -8.89 -11.77 -0.87
N LYS A 12 -8.94 -10.52 -1.36
CA LYS A 12 -8.05 -10.03 -2.42
C LYS A 12 -6.56 -10.08 -1.99
N ILE A 13 -6.25 -9.64 -0.77
CA ILE A 13 -4.89 -9.71 -0.20
C ILE A 13 -4.42 -11.17 -0.09
N ASP A 14 -5.28 -12.06 0.39
CA ASP A 14 -4.97 -13.49 0.53
C ASP A 14 -4.73 -14.18 -0.81
N LEU A 15 -5.55 -13.87 -1.82
CA LEU A 15 -5.37 -14.38 -3.18
C LEU A 15 -4.06 -13.86 -3.78
N TYR A 16 -3.75 -12.58 -3.63
CA TYR A 16 -2.49 -11.99 -4.10
C TYR A 16 -1.27 -12.69 -3.48
N ARG A 17 -1.32 -12.92 -2.18
CA ARG A 17 -0.28 -13.63 -1.42
C ARG A 17 -0.02 -15.05 -1.92
N ARG A 18 -1.03 -15.73 -2.48
CA ARG A 18 -0.95 -17.13 -2.95
C ARG A 18 -0.43 -17.29 -4.38
N LYS A 19 -0.49 -16.25 -5.23
CA LYS A 19 -0.30 -16.38 -6.69
C LYS A 19 1.15 -16.51 -7.20
N GLY A 20 2.20 -16.49 -6.36
CA GLY A 20 3.59 -16.55 -6.88
C GLY A 20 4.70 -16.36 -5.84
N GLY A 21 5.90 -15.92 -6.29
CA GLY A 21 7.16 -15.88 -5.53
C GLY A 21 6.98 -15.59 -4.04
N LYS A 22 7.18 -16.63 -3.23
CA LYS A 22 6.61 -16.76 -1.87
C LYS A 22 6.96 -15.56 -0.97
N THR A 23 8.17 -15.04 -1.05
CA THR A 23 8.67 -14.04 -0.08
C THR A 23 8.23 -12.62 -0.44
N SER A 24 8.46 -12.19 -1.69
CA SER A 24 8.16 -10.80 -2.10
C SER A 24 6.67 -10.45 -1.92
N ARG A 25 5.76 -11.31 -2.38
CA ARG A 25 4.31 -11.05 -2.27
C ARG A 25 3.78 -11.11 -0.84
N ARG A 26 4.37 -11.96 0.00
CA ARG A 26 4.08 -11.97 1.45
C ARG A 26 4.51 -10.66 2.10
N ASN A 27 5.68 -10.15 1.74
CA ASN A 27 6.18 -8.88 2.25
C ASN A 27 5.29 -7.72 1.77
N THR A 28 4.87 -7.71 0.51
CA THR A 28 3.92 -6.72 -0.01
C THR A 28 2.59 -6.78 0.73
N ALA A 29 2.00 -7.97 0.91
CA ALA A 29 0.75 -8.12 1.67
C ALA A 29 0.88 -7.64 3.12
N ALA A 30 1.98 -7.99 3.80
CA ALA A 30 2.25 -7.53 5.15
C ALA A 30 2.42 -6.00 5.22
N ARG A 31 3.03 -5.38 4.21
CA ARG A 31 3.15 -3.92 4.12
C ARG A 31 1.81 -3.23 3.89
N ILE A 32 0.91 -3.83 3.10
CA ILE A 32 -0.46 -3.33 2.94
C ILE A 32 -1.16 -3.30 4.29
N GLU A 33 -1.11 -4.40 5.04
CA GLU A 33 -1.73 -4.49 6.37
C GLU A 33 -1.16 -3.44 7.33
N ARG A 34 0.18 -3.32 7.40
CA ARG A 34 0.87 -2.31 8.24
C ARG A 34 0.53 -0.88 7.84
N PHE A 35 0.43 -0.59 6.54
CA PHE A 35 0.04 0.73 6.06
C PHE A 35 -1.39 1.08 6.51
N ILE A 36 -2.34 0.15 6.38
CA ILE A 36 -3.72 0.37 6.83
C ILE A 36 -3.77 0.60 8.34
N GLU A 37 -3.01 -0.18 9.12
CA GLU A 37 -2.89 0.00 10.57
C GLU A 37 -2.29 1.36 10.94
N ALA A 38 -1.24 1.78 10.24
CA ALA A 38 -0.56 3.05 10.49
C ALA A 38 -1.41 4.27 10.14
N VAL A 39 -2.24 4.17 9.09
CA VAL A 39 -3.18 5.24 8.73
C VAL A 39 -4.37 5.27 9.69
N GLY A 40 -4.82 4.11 10.18
CA GLY A 40 -5.92 4.03 11.16
C GLY A 40 -7.32 4.28 10.57
N HIS A 41 -7.46 4.27 9.25
CA HIS A 41 -8.73 4.44 8.55
C HIS A 41 -9.10 3.21 7.71
N PRO A 42 -10.41 2.97 7.46
CA PRO A 42 -10.85 1.99 6.48
C PRO A 42 -10.17 2.22 5.12
N PRO A 43 -9.66 1.18 4.45
CA PRO A 43 -8.95 1.28 3.17
C PRO A 43 -9.70 2.08 2.10
N GLU A 44 -11.02 1.97 2.09
CA GLU A 44 -11.92 2.67 1.17
C GLU A 44 -11.89 4.20 1.38
N GLN A 45 -11.58 4.67 2.59
CA GLN A 45 -11.45 6.09 2.97
C GLN A 45 -10.01 6.62 2.87
N ILE A 46 -9.02 5.75 2.67
CA ILE A 46 -7.62 6.16 2.52
C ILE A 46 -7.47 6.94 1.20
N GLY A 47 -7.09 8.22 1.22
CA GLY A 47 -6.84 9.02 0.02
C GLY A 47 -5.36 9.34 -0.17
N LYS A 48 -5.05 10.15 -1.20
CA LYS A 48 -3.67 10.60 -1.49
C LYS A 48 -3.03 11.32 -0.30
N ARG A 49 -3.79 12.15 0.41
CA ARG A 49 -3.32 12.86 1.62
C ARG A 49 -2.80 11.92 2.71
N HIS A 50 -3.50 10.82 2.97
CA HIS A 50 -3.08 9.84 3.96
C HIS A 50 -1.76 9.13 3.56
N VAL A 51 -1.51 8.98 2.26
CA VAL A 51 -0.25 8.42 1.76
C VAL A 51 0.91 9.40 1.98
N TYR A 52 0.72 10.69 1.68
CA TYR A 52 1.73 11.72 1.98
C TYR A 52 2.06 11.77 3.47
N GLU A 53 1.03 11.88 4.32
CA GLU A 53 1.21 11.93 5.78
C GLU A 53 1.89 10.65 6.31
N PHE A 54 1.63 9.48 5.71
CA PHE A 54 2.26 8.23 6.11
C PHE A 54 3.77 8.25 5.87
N TYR A 55 4.22 8.73 4.71
CA TYR A 55 5.65 8.84 4.40
C TYR A 55 6.35 9.89 5.28
N GLU A 56 5.73 11.06 5.45
CA GLU A 56 6.26 12.12 6.30
C GLU A 56 6.46 11.67 7.76
N LYS A 57 5.51 10.90 8.31
CA LYS A 57 5.55 10.43 9.71
C LYS A 57 6.61 9.35 9.96
N GLN A 58 6.83 8.44 9.01
CA GLN A 58 7.62 7.23 9.26
C GLN A 58 9.10 7.38 8.92
N GLN A 59 9.50 8.38 8.14
CA GLN A 59 10.91 8.67 7.78
C GLN A 59 11.71 7.42 7.38
N PHE A 60 11.13 6.60 6.49
CA PHE A 60 11.73 5.35 6.07
C PHE A 60 13.01 5.55 5.25
N ALA A 61 13.89 4.55 5.23
CA ALA A 61 14.97 4.50 4.26
C ALA A 61 14.41 4.42 2.81
N PRO A 62 15.10 4.97 1.79
CA PRO A 62 14.57 5.03 0.40
C PRO A 62 14.15 3.67 -0.18
N SER A 63 14.86 2.59 0.16
CA SER A 63 14.49 1.24 -0.26
C SER A 63 13.17 0.77 0.37
N THR A 64 12.91 1.15 1.62
CA THR A 64 11.69 0.82 2.35
C THR A 64 10.52 1.65 1.87
N GLU A 65 10.73 2.95 1.59
CA GLU A 65 9.70 3.81 0.97
C GLU A 65 9.23 3.23 -0.36
N ARG A 66 10.17 2.82 -1.21
CA ARG A 66 9.88 2.17 -2.50
C ARG A 66 9.08 0.89 -2.33
N ASP A 67 9.46 0.04 -1.39
CA ASP A 67 8.76 -1.21 -1.10
C ASP A 67 7.32 -0.97 -0.58
N TYR A 68 7.12 0.06 0.25
CA TYR A 68 5.78 0.51 0.65
C TYR A 68 5.01 1.09 -0.52
N HIS A 69 5.65 1.87 -1.39
CA HIS A 69 5.00 2.44 -2.57
C HIS A 69 4.39 1.36 -3.46
N TYR A 70 5.15 0.31 -3.78
CA TYR A 70 4.61 -0.83 -4.54
C TYR A 70 3.47 -1.54 -3.82
N ALA A 71 3.52 -1.64 -2.50
CA ALA A 71 2.43 -2.20 -1.71
C ALA A 71 1.16 -1.32 -1.76
N ILE A 72 1.31 0.00 -1.68
CA ILE A 72 0.19 0.96 -1.76
C ILE A 72 -0.39 0.98 -3.18
N CYS A 73 0.42 0.92 -4.23
CA CYS A 73 -0.07 0.76 -5.62
C CYS A 73 -0.91 -0.51 -5.74
N GLN A 74 -0.43 -1.62 -5.19
CA GLN A 74 -1.17 -2.88 -5.21
C GLN A 74 -2.50 -2.78 -4.46
N LEU A 75 -2.54 -2.07 -3.32
CA LEU A 75 -3.77 -1.76 -2.59
C LEU A 75 -4.72 -0.92 -3.45
N TRP A 76 -4.23 0.13 -4.13
CA TRP A 76 -5.01 0.96 -5.06
C TRP A 76 -5.71 0.13 -6.14
N THR A 77 -4.96 -0.79 -6.76
CA THR A 77 -5.50 -1.74 -7.75
C THR A 77 -6.55 -2.66 -7.13
N MET A 78 -6.33 -3.18 -5.92
CA MET A 78 -7.30 -4.04 -5.24
C MET A 78 -8.60 -3.31 -4.90
N LEU A 79 -8.52 -2.01 -4.60
CA LEU A 79 -9.65 -1.11 -4.37
C LEU A 79 -10.32 -0.66 -5.67
N GLY A 80 -9.76 -0.99 -6.85
CA GLY A 80 -10.31 -0.61 -8.15
C GLY A 80 -10.22 0.89 -8.44
N ARG A 81 -9.27 1.60 -7.81
CA ARG A 81 -9.11 3.04 -7.99
C ARG A 81 -8.37 3.35 -9.29
N ALA A 82 -8.77 4.43 -9.95
CA ALA A 82 -8.06 4.95 -11.11
C ALA A 82 -6.80 5.72 -10.68
N GLY A 83 -5.75 5.62 -11.48
CA GLY A 83 -4.46 6.28 -11.27
C GLY A 83 -3.56 5.60 -10.22
N GLU A 84 -2.40 6.20 -9.99
CA GLU A 84 -1.41 5.74 -9.00
C GLU A 84 -1.54 6.54 -7.69
N PRO A 85 -1.24 5.93 -6.52
CA PRO A 85 -1.04 6.69 -5.29
C PRO A 85 0.14 7.66 -5.46
N PRO A 86 0.22 8.72 -4.64
CA PRO A 86 1.35 9.62 -4.70
C PRO A 86 2.67 8.89 -4.35
N PRO A 87 3.76 9.18 -5.07
CA PRO A 87 5.04 8.57 -4.79
C PRO A 87 5.64 9.10 -3.47
N PRO A 88 6.52 8.31 -2.83
CA PRO A 88 7.25 8.77 -1.65
C PRO A 88 8.25 9.88 -2.00
N PRO A 89 8.67 10.70 -1.02
CA PRO A 89 9.61 11.81 -1.24
C PRO A 89 10.93 11.41 -1.89
N SER A 90 11.43 10.20 -1.61
CA SER A 90 12.70 9.71 -2.19
C SER A 90 12.56 9.20 -3.63
N MET A 91 11.36 9.16 -4.20
CA MET A 91 11.11 8.65 -5.55
C MET A 91 10.51 9.76 -6.41
N PRO A 92 11.19 10.22 -7.48
CA PRO A 92 10.61 11.23 -8.36
C PRO A 92 9.34 10.68 -9.02
N GLU A 93 8.32 11.55 -9.18
CA GLU A 93 7.14 11.23 -9.98
C GLU A 93 7.60 10.69 -11.33
N ARG A 94 7.10 9.52 -11.72
CA ARG A 94 7.27 9.05 -13.09
C ARG A 94 6.40 9.94 -13.97
N THR A 95 6.98 11.05 -14.42
CA THR A 95 6.42 11.83 -15.51
C THR A 95 6.36 10.88 -16.71
N HIS A 96 5.18 10.31 -16.97
CA HIS A 96 4.92 9.70 -18.25
C HIS A 96 5.03 10.83 -19.28
N ALA A 97 6.17 10.87 -19.98
CA ALA A 97 6.37 11.65 -21.19
C ALA A 97 5.53 11.06 -22.33
#